data_AF-A0A8T5W272-F1
#
_entry.id   AF-A0A8T5W272-F1
#
_cell.length_a   1.000
_cell.length_b   1.000
_cell.length_c   1.000
_cell.angle_alpha   90.00
_cell.angle_beta   90.00
_cell.angle_gamma   90.00
#
_symmetry.space_group_name_H-M   'P 1'
#
loop_
_entity.id
_entity.type
_entity.pdbx_description
1 polymer ?
#
loop_
_entity_poly.entity_id
_entity_poly.type
_entity_poly.pdbx_seq_one_letter_code
_entity_poly.pdbx_strand_id
1 'polypeptide(L)'
;MREAIKVWVRNEKQIEEAIINGEKVEVVESDFGANEFVVDFLKEAGFWNIITGMRLKMGKNNGYSSKIILGTLIMKELLYIGKLSGVGKIIQDGKLMADIGFNIEKIKKAEKEDKGVIDLGTLRNHLKKIPQDESDKAFYQHIKILRDKGEKVEIWL
;
A
#
# COMPACT_ATOMS: atom_id res chain seq x y z
N MET A 1 20.30 27.67 2.91
CA MET A 1 18.92 27.53 3.44
C MET A 1 18.58 26.04 3.43
N ARG A 2 18.24 25.45 4.58
CA ARG A 2 17.69 24.08 4.59
C ARG A 2 16.24 24.20 4.14
N GLU A 3 15.87 23.54 3.05
CA GLU A 3 14.47 23.47 2.63
C GLU A 3 13.62 22.92 3.78
N ALA A 4 12.49 23.56 4.05
CA ALA A 4 11.57 23.10 5.07
C ALA A 4 11.10 21.68 4.70
N ILE A 5 11.24 20.74 5.64
CA ILE A 5 10.74 19.37 5.45
C ILE A 5 9.22 19.47 5.36
N LYS A 6 8.69 19.26 4.16
CA LYS A 6 7.25 19.24 3.93
C LYS A 6 6.72 17.86 4.27
N VAL A 7 5.96 17.77 5.36
CA VAL A 7 5.36 16.52 5.84
C VAL A 7 3.89 16.52 5.46
N TRP A 8 3.46 15.49 4.74
CA TRP A 8 2.06 15.25 4.41
C TRP A 8 1.49 14.29 5.46
N VAL A 9 0.42 14.71 6.15
CA VAL A 9 -0.24 13.93 7.20
C VAL A 9 -1.65 13.59 6.72
N ARG A 10 -2.01 12.29 6.76
CA ARG A 10 -3.39 11.87 6.56
C ARG A 10 -4.21 12.30 7.78
N ASN A 11 -5.14 13.22 7.58
CA ASN A 11 -6.01 13.75 8.62
C ASN A 11 -7.47 13.73 8.16
N GLU A 12 -8.14 12.60 8.38
CA GLU A 12 -9.50 12.37 7.90
C GLU A 12 -10.51 13.33 8.55
N LYS A 13 -10.36 13.61 9.85
CA LYS A 13 -11.24 14.55 10.56
C LYS A 13 -11.20 15.96 9.97
N GLN A 14 -10.00 16.44 9.67
CA GLN A 14 -9.84 17.77 9.08
C GLN A 14 -10.37 17.82 7.64
N ILE A 15 -10.23 16.73 6.88
CA ILE A 15 -10.82 16.63 5.53
C ILE A 15 -12.35 16.62 5.62
N GLU A 16 -12.92 15.87 6.58
CA GLU A 16 -14.36 15.81 6.83
C GLU A 16 -14.91 17.20 7.18
N GLU A 17 -14.29 17.89 8.13
CA GLU A 17 -14.65 19.26 8.51
C GLU A 17 -14.58 20.23 7.33
N ALA A 18 -13.52 20.14 6.52
CA ALA A 18 -13.36 20.96 5.32
C ALA A 18 -14.49 20.72 4.30
N ILE A 19 -14.89 19.47 4.08
CA ILE A 19 -16.01 19.11 3.20
C ILE A 19 -17.33 19.67 3.75
N ILE A 20 -17.60 19.48 5.05
CA ILE A 20 -18.81 20.00 5.71
C ILE A 20 -18.89 21.52 5.59
N ASN A 21 -17.75 22.21 5.71
CA ASN A 21 -17.66 23.67 5.63
C ASN A 21 -17.64 24.21 4.18
N GLY A 22 -17.69 23.35 3.16
CA GLY A 22 -17.66 23.76 1.76
C GLY A 22 -16.30 24.27 1.28
N GLU A 23 -15.22 23.90 1.96
CA GLU A 23 -13.85 24.24 1.56
C GLU A 23 -13.43 23.42 0.32
N LYS A 24 -12.51 23.98 -0.48
CA LYS A 24 -11.95 23.25 -1.63
C LYS A 24 -10.99 22.18 -1.14
N VAL A 25 -11.36 20.92 -1.34
CA VAL A 25 -10.51 19.75 -1.10
C VAL A 25 -10.01 19.16 -2.41
N GLU A 26 -8.77 18.67 -2.40
CA GLU A 26 -8.20 17.93 -3.53
C GLU A 26 -8.40 16.43 -3.29
N VAL A 27 -9.01 15.75 -4.26
CA VAL A 27 -9.29 14.31 -4.19
C VAL A 27 -8.38 13.60 -5.18
N VAL A 28 -7.75 12.52 -4.73
CA VAL A 28 -7.07 11.55 -5.60
C VAL A 28 -7.99 10.35 -5.70
N GLU A 29 -8.54 10.11 -6.88
CA GLU A 29 -9.44 8.98 -7.16
C GLU A 29 -8.62 7.77 -7.63
N SER A 30 -9.22 6.57 -7.53
CA SER A 30 -8.67 5.33 -8.09
C SER A 30 -9.59 4.80 -9.15
N ASP A 31 -9.00 4.22 -10.21
CA ASP A 31 -9.73 3.48 -11.23
C ASP A 31 -10.17 2.07 -10.75
N PHE A 32 -9.72 1.64 -9.55
CA PHE A 32 -9.91 0.27 -9.06
C PHE A 32 -11.11 0.06 -8.14
N GLY A 33 -11.80 1.13 -7.71
CA GLY A 33 -13.09 1.10 -7.01
C GLY A 33 -13.17 0.06 -5.89
N ALA A 34 -14.00 -0.97 -6.07
CA ALA A 34 -14.29 -1.99 -5.04
C ALA A 34 -13.04 -2.71 -4.47
N ASN A 35 -11.93 -2.73 -5.18
CA ASN A 35 -10.70 -3.33 -4.68
C ASN A 35 -10.01 -2.51 -3.59
N GLU A 36 -10.34 -1.22 -3.47
CA GLU A 36 -9.91 -0.36 -2.35
C GLU A 36 -10.39 -0.93 -1.01
N PHE A 37 -11.64 -1.41 -0.95
CA PHE A 37 -12.21 -2.00 0.27
C PHE A 37 -11.43 -3.22 0.77
N VAL A 38 -10.83 -4.00 -0.13
CA VAL A 38 -9.99 -5.13 0.25
C VAL A 38 -8.72 -4.64 0.95
N VAL A 39 -8.12 -3.55 0.47
CA VAL A 39 -6.93 -2.95 1.09
C VAL A 39 -7.26 -2.42 2.47
N ASP A 40 -8.39 -1.70 2.59
CA ASP A 40 -8.85 -1.16 3.86
C ASP A 40 -9.17 -2.28 4.86
N PHE A 41 -9.87 -3.32 4.43
CA PHE A 41 -10.10 -4.51 5.25
C PHE A 41 -8.78 -5.15 5.72
N LEU A 42 -7.80 -5.32 4.84
CA LEU A 42 -6.50 -5.91 5.22
C LEU A 42 -5.75 -5.02 6.22
N LYS A 43 -5.86 -3.69 6.09
CA LYS A 43 -5.27 -2.73 7.03
C LYS A 43 -5.96 -2.80 8.39
N GLU A 44 -7.28 -2.68 8.44
CA GLU A 44 -8.09 -2.71 9.66
C GLU A 44 -7.97 -4.05 10.39
N ALA A 45 -7.98 -5.15 9.64
CA ALA A 45 -7.84 -6.47 10.21
C ALA A 45 -6.41 -6.80 10.67
N GLY A 46 -5.43 -5.94 10.39
CA GLY A 46 -4.03 -6.11 10.78
C GLY A 46 -3.20 -7.00 9.83
N PHE A 47 -3.83 -7.60 8.82
CA PHE A 47 -3.15 -8.45 7.83
C PHE A 47 -2.10 -7.67 7.02
N TRP A 48 -2.41 -6.43 6.65
CA TRP A 48 -1.52 -5.58 5.84
C TRP A 48 -0.17 -5.34 6.50
N ASN A 49 -0.15 -5.07 7.81
CA ASN A 49 1.07 -4.81 8.57
C ASN A 49 1.96 -6.04 8.67
N ILE A 50 1.37 -7.25 8.68
CA ILE A 50 2.13 -8.51 8.67
C ILE A 50 2.81 -8.70 7.33
N ILE A 51 2.09 -8.62 6.22
CA ILE A 51 2.65 -8.92 4.89
C ILE A 51 3.65 -7.85 4.48
N THR A 52 3.34 -6.57 4.71
CA THR A 52 4.26 -5.47 4.38
C THR A 52 5.40 -5.32 5.39
N GLY A 53 5.33 -6.02 6.54
CA GLY A 53 6.35 -6.05 7.58
C GLY A 53 7.44 -7.11 7.39
N MET A 54 7.32 -7.99 6.38
CA MET A 54 8.32 -9.01 6.08
C MET A 54 9.70 -8.38 5.77
N ARG A 55 10.76 -8.99 6.32
CA ARG A 55 12.13 -8.52 6.11
C ARG A 55 12.65 -9.03 4.78
N LEU A 56 12.69 -8.14 3.79
CA LEU A 56 13.35 -8.43 2.52
C LEU A 56 14.87 -8.49 2.68
N LYS A 57 15.53 -9.41 1.96
CA LYS A 57 16.98 -9.38 1.77
C LYS A 57 17.32 -8.27 0.78
N MET A 58 17.27 -7.02 1.23
CA MET A 58 17.51 -5.84 0.40
C MET A 58 18.93 -5.87 -0.19
N GLY A 59 19.06 -5.46 -1.45
CA GLY A 59 20.37 -5.25 -2.06
C GLY A 59 20.85 -3.83 -1.81
N LYS A 60 21.19 -3.11 -2.88
CA LYS A 60 21.41 -1.66 -2.80
C LYS A 60 20.15 -0.94 -2.30
N ASN A 61 20.35 0.14 -1.54
CA ASN A 61 19.27 1.03 -1.14
C ASN A 61 18.83 1.85 -2.36
N ASN A 62 17.61 1.60 -2.83
CA ASN A 62 17.05 2.27 -4.01
C ASN A 62 16.11 3.43 -3.64
N GLY A 63 16.11 3.85 -2.37
CA GLY A 63 15.24 4.93 -1.88
C GLY A 63 13.79 4.52 -1.61
N TYR A 64 13.50 3.21 -1.62
CA TYR A 64 12.19 2.66 -1.25
C TYR A 64 12.31 1.74 -0.05
N SER A 65 11.38 1.87 0.90
CA SER A 65 11.27 0.92 2.01
C SER A 65 10.76 -0.43 1.51
N SER A 66 11.14 -1.51 2.18
CA SER A 66 10.62 -2.84 1.90
C SER A 66 9.09 -2.90 2.01
N LYS A 67 8.51 -2.11 2.92
CA LYS A 67 7.06 -1.97 3.12
C LYS A 67 6.36 -1.51 1.85
N ILE A 68 6.87 -0.45 1.22
CA ILE A 68 6.31 0.09 -0.02
C ILE A 68 6.38 -0.93 -1.15
N ILE A 69 7.52 -1.60 -1.30
CA ILE A 69 7.75 -2.60 -2.34
C ILE A 69 6.79 -3.79 -2.18
N LEU A 70 6.70 -4.32 -0.95
CA LEU A 70 5.79 -5.42 -0.63
C LEU A 70 4.34 -4.99 -0.86
N GLY A 71 3.95 -3.79 -0.42
CA GLY A 71 2.62 -3.25 -0.67
C GLY A 71 2.25 -3.26 -2.16
N THR A 72 3.13 -2.76 -3.04
CA THR A 72 2.89 -2.78 -4.48
C THR A 72 2.78 -4.20 -5.05
N LEU A 73 3.60 -5.14 -4.58
CA LEU A 73 3.55 -6.54 -5.04
C LEU A 73 2.26 -7.26 -4.58
N ILE A 74 1.81 -7.01 -3.35
CA ILE A 74 0.56 -7.57 -2.84
C ILE A 74 -0.62 -7.01 -3.62
N MET A 75 -0.63 -5.70 -3.91
CA MET A 75 -1.67 -5.08 -4.71
C MET A 75 -1.78 -5.69 -6.11
N LYS A 76 -0.64 -6.01 -6.74
CA LYS A 76 -0.63 -6.75 -8.01
C LYS A 76 -1.40 -8.07 -7.88
N GLU A 77 -1.14 -8.85 -6.82
CA GLU A 77 -1.81 -10.14 -6.63
C GLU A 77 -3.30 -9.98 -6.31
N LEU A 78 -3.66 -9.05 -5.41
CA LEU A 78 -5.06 -8.79 -5.03
C LEU A 78 -5.91 -8.31 -6.21
N LEU A 79 -5.33 -7.47 -7.07
CA LEU A 79 -5.99 -6.95 -8.27
C LEU A 79 -5.94 -7.94 -9.46
N TYR A 80 -5.54 -9.18 -9.20
CA TYR A 80 -5.44 -10.24 -10.20
C TYR A 80 -4.60 -9.86 -11.43
N ILE A 81 -3.59 -9.01 -11.23
CA ILE A 81 -2.66 -8.62 -12.29
C ILE A 81 -1.61 -9.72 -12.40
N GLY A 82 -1.85 -10.72 -13.26
CA GLY A 82 -0.99 -11.91 -13.35
C GLY A 82 0.48 -11.60 -13.65
N LYS A 83 0.77 -10.76 -14.66
CA LYS A 83 2.14 -10.43 -15.08
C LYS A 83 2.59 -9.08 -14.53
N LEU A 84 3.86 -8.98 -14.13
CA LEU A 84 4.46 -7.73 -13.65
C LEU A 84 4.37 -6.58 -14.67
N SER A 85 4.30 -6.89 -15.97
CA SER A 85 4.08 -5.89 -17.03
C SER A 85 2.73 -5.18 -16.94
N GLY A 86 1.72 -5.79 -16.30
CA GLY A 86 0.41 -5.18 -16.08
C GLY A 86 0.34 -4.24 -14.87
N VAL A 87 1.42 -4.15 -14.08
CA VAL A 87 1.46 -3.36 -12.84
C VAL A 87 1.39 -1.85 -13.10
N GLY A 88 1.62 -1.41 -14.35
CA GLY A 88 1.50 -0.01 -14.77
C GLY A 88 0.26 0.69 -14.20
N LYS A 89 -0.90 0.04 -14.33
CA LYS A 89 -2.19 0.56 -13.83
C LYS A 89 -2.16 0.83 -12.32
N ILE A 90 -1.49 -0.01 -11.54
CA ILE A 90 -1.36 0.17 -10.08
C ILE A 90 -0.40 1.31 -9.77
N ILE A 91 0.80 1.30 -10.36
CA ILE A 91 1.86 2.26 -10.00
C ILE A 91 1.59 3.67 -10.51
N GLN A 92 0.64 3.82 -11.44
CA GLN A 92 0.13 5.11 -11.91
C GLN A 92 -1.10 5.58 -11.13
N ASP A 93 -1.73 4.70 -10.33
CA ASP A 93 -2.89 5.06 -9.53
C ASP A 93 -2.47 5.77 -8.25
N GLY A 94 -2.71 7.09 -8.21
CA GLY A 94 -2.24 7.94 -7.13
C GLY A 94 -2.82 7.55 -5.77
N LYS A 95 -4.08 7.11 -5.71
CA LYS A 95 -4.75 6.74 -4.46
C LYS A 95 -4.19 5.43 -3.90
N LEU A 96 -4.07 4.39 -4.73
CA LEU A 96 -3.46 3.13 -4.32
C LEU A 96 -2.00 3.32 -3.88
N MET A 97 -1.25 4.18 -4.58
CA MET A 97 0.12 4.51 -4.19
C MET A 97 0.17 5.25 -2.85
N ALA A 98 -0.73 6.20 -2.60
CA ALA A 98 -0.84 6.85 -1.30
C ALA A 98 -1.17 5.84 -0.20
N ASP A 99 -2.08 4.89 -0.46
CA ASP A 99 -2.49 3.86 0.48
C ASP A 99 -1.41 2.84 0.81
N ILE A 100 -0.50 2.55 -0.13
CA ILE A 100 0.71 1.75 0.10
C ILE A 100 1.75 2.52 0.94
N GLY A 101 1.69 3.86 0.92
CA GLY A 101 2.55 4.73 1.71
C GLY A 101 3.55 5.56 0.89
N PHE A 102 3.31 5.76 -0.41
CA PHE A 102 4.07 6.73 -1.19
C PHE A 102 3.69 8.17 -0.79
N ASN A 103 4.67 9.06 -0.83
CA ASN A 103 4.45 10.48 -0.60
C ASN A 103 3.69 11.11 -1.78
N ILE A 104 2.71 11.97 -1.49
CA ILE A 104 1.87 12.67 -2.48
C ILE A 104 2.69 13.49 -3.49
N GLU A 105 3.79 14.13 -3.10
CA GLU A 105 4.64 14.87 -4.04
C GLU A 105 5.29 13.95 -5.07
N LYS A 106 5.67 12.75 -4.64
CA LYS A 106 6.24 11.74 -5.54
C LYS A 106 5.19 11.21 -6.50
N ILE A 107 3.96 11.02 -6.02
CA ILE A 107 2.80 10.64 -6.83
C ILE A 107 2.53 11.70 -7.90
N LYS A 108 2.32 12.96 -7.48
CA LYS A 108 2.06 14.09 -8.39
C LYS A 108 3.17 14.31 -9.40
N LYS A 109 4.43 14.09 -9.01
CA LYS A 109 5.56 14.16 -9.95
C LYS A 109 5.47 13.06 -11.02
N ALA A 110 5.16 11.83 -10.61
CA ALA A 110 5.03 10.71 -11.54
C ALA A 110 3.84 10.89 -12.50
N GLU A 111 2.71 11.37 -12.01
CA GLU A 111 1.52 11.72 -12.83
C GLU A 111 1.85 12.77 -13.89
N LYS A 112 2.55 13.86 -13.52
CA LYS A 112 3.00 14.89 -14.47
C LYS A 112 3.94 14.37 -15.55
N GLU A 113 4.69 13.32 -15.24
CA GLU A 113 5.63 12.69 -16.16
C GLU A 113 5.01 11.50 -16.94
N ASP A 114 3.72 11.22 -16.74
CA ASP A 114 3.01 10.03 -17.27
C ASP A 114 3.75 8.71 -16.98
N LYS A 115 4.24 8.58 -15.73
CA LYS A 115 5.00 7.43 -15.25
C LYS A 115 4.42 6.87 -13.97
N GLY A 116 4.78 5.62 -13.67
CA GLY A 116 4.53 5.05 -12.36
C GLY A 116 5.46 5.61 -11.28
N VAL A 117 4.98 5.65 -10.04
CA VAL A 117 5.71 6.16 -8.86
C VAL A 117 6.95 5.32 -8.52
N ILE A 118 7.00 4.08 -8.99
CA ILE A 118 8.13 3.15 -8.89
C ILE A 118 8.32 2.43 -10.22
N ASP A 119 9.58 2.18 -10.61
CA ASP A 119 9.87 1.48 -11.86
C ASP A 119 9.69 -0.04 -11.74
N LEU A 120 9.25 -0.68 -12.83
CA LEU A 120 9.03 -2.13 -12.88
C LEU A 120 10.31 -2.94 -12.67
N GLY A 121 11.48 -2.39 -13.02
CA GLY A 121 12.78 -3.03 -12.80
C GLY A 121 13.09 -3.18 -11.32
N THR A 122 12.82 -2.14 -10.53
CA THR A 122 12.91 -2.14 -9.08
C THR A 122 11.98 -3.18 -8.48
N LEU A 123 10.71 -3.24 -8.89
CA LEU A 123 9.78 -4.27 -8.38
C LEU A 123 10.27 -5.69 -8.69
N ARG A 124 10.70 -5.95 -9.93
CA ARG A 124 11.23 -7.26 -10.36
C ARG A 124 12.44 -7.70 -9.54
N ASN A 125 13.33 -6.76 -9.25
CA ASN A 125 14.55 -7.03 -8.48
C ASN A 125 14.28 -7.41 -7.02
N HIS A 126 13.13 -7.01 -6.46
CA HIS A 126 12.79 -7.26 -5.06
C HIS A 126 11.89 -8.48 -4.85
N LEU A 127 11.09 -8.87 -5.84
CA LEU A 127 10.28 -10.09 -5.75
C LEU A 127 11.14 -11.34 -5.47
N LYS A 128 12.34 -11.41 -6.06
CA LYS A 128 13.30 -12.51 -5.83
C LYS A 128 13.98 -12.48 -4.44
N LYS A 129 13.69 -11.49 -3.61
CA LYS A 129 14.38 -11.21 -2.35
C LYS A 129 13.49 -11.40 -1.11
N ILE A 130 12.28 -11.91 -1.29
CA ILE A 130 11.40 -12.33 -0.20
C ILE A 130 11.92 -13.68 0.31
N PRO A 131 12.43 -13.77 1.54
CA PRO A 131 12.88 -15.03 2.10
C PRO A 131 11.69 -15.96 2.40
N GLN A 132 11.88 -17.27 2.26
CA GLN A 132 10.85 -18.26 2.55
C GLN A 132 10.45 -18.22 4.03
N ASP A 133 11.43 -18.11 4.93
CA ASP A 133 11.23 -18.05 6.38
C ASP A 133 10.39 -16.84 6.82
N GLU A 134 10.57 -15.69 6.16
CA GLU A 134 9.73 -14.51 6.41
C GLU A 134 8.31 -14.69 5.88
N SER A 135 8.15 -15.39 4.74
CA SER A 135 6.82 -15.75 4.20
C SER A 135 6.07 -16.71 5.12
N ASP A 136 6.75 -17.76 5.60
CA ASP A 136 6.17 -18.74 6.51
C ASP A 136 5.74 -18.09 7.81
N LYS A 137 6.59 -17.22 8.37
CA LYS A 137 6.27 -16.44 9.56
C LYS A 137 5.05 -15.54 9.36
N ALA A 138 4.98 -14.84 8.23
CA ALA A 138 3.83 -13.99 7.91
C ALA A 138 2.53 -14.81 7.81
N PHE A 139 2.59 -15.98 7.18
CA PHE A 139 1.46 -16.91 7.13
C PHE A 139 0.97 -17.31 8.53
N TYR A 140 1.86 -17.76 9.42
CA TYR A 140 1.45 -18.14 10.78
C TYR A 140 0.89 -16.96 11.59
N GLN A 141 1.41 -15.75 11.38
CA GLN A 141 0.87 -14.55 12.02
C GLN A 141 -0.56 -14.23 11.53
N HIS A 142 -0.86 -14.46 10.25
CA HIS A 142 -2.23 -14.33 9.74
C HIS A 142 -3.17 -15.36 10.34
N ILE A 143 -2.75 -16.63 10.40
CA ILE A 143 -3.56 -17.70 11.04
C ILE A 143 -3.86 -17.34 12.50
N LYS A 144 -2.89 -16.75 13.21
CA LYS A 144 -3.12 -16.26 14.57
C LYS A 144 -4.22 -15.19 14.64
N ILE A 145 -4.20 -14.19 13.75
CA ILE A 145 -5.27 -13.18 13.69
C ILE A 145 -6.62 -13.83 13.42
N LEU A 146 -6.68 -14.78 12.48
CA LEU A 146 -7.92 -15.48 12.15
C LEU A 146 -8.44 -16.28 13.32
N ARG A 147 -7.57 -16.97 14.07
CA ARG A 147 -7.95 -17.70 15.29
C ARG A 147 -8.45 -16.76 16.38
N ASP A 148 -7.70 -15.70 16.68
CA ASP A 148 -8.05 -14.74 17.74
C ASP A 148 -9.37 -13.99 17.43
N LYS A 149 -9.72 -13.84 16.14
CA LYS A 149 -11.03 -13.33 15.68
C LYS A 149 -12.11 -14.41 15.67
N GLY A 150 -11.78 -15.63 15.25
CA GLY A 150 -12.69 -16.77 15.22
C GLY A 150 -13.17 -17.20 16.62
N GLU A 151 -12.31 -17.08 17.64
CA GLU A 151 -12.67 -17.26 19.05
C GLU A 151 -13.60 -16.16 19.58
N LYS A 152 -13.79 -15.05 18.84
CA LYS A 152 -14.70 -13.95 19.18
C LYS A 152 -16.00 -13.93 18.38
N VAL A 153 -16.21 -14.88 17.45
CA VAL A 153 -17.50 -15.02 16.76
C VAL A 153 -18.39 -15.91 17.62
N GLU A 154 -18.89 -15.37 18.73
CA GLU A 154 -20.12 -15.91 19.35
C GLU A 154 -21.26 -15.58 18.39
N ILE A 155 -21.72 -16.61 17.70
CA ILE A 155 -22.92 -16.56 16.88
C ILE A 155 -24.08 -16.40 17.86
N TRP A 156 -24.61 -15.18 17.96
CA TRP A 156 -25.95 -14.97 18.48
C TRP A 156 -26.92 -15.51 17.42
N LEU A 157 -27.28 -16.78 17.56
CA LEU A 157 -28.48 -17.36 16.93
C LEU A 157 -29.72 -16.93 17.70
#